data_AF-A0A939X1S2-F1
#
_entry.id   AF-A0A939X1S2-F1
#
_cell.length_a   1.000
_cell.length_b   1.000
_cell.length_c   1.000
_cell.angle_alpha   90.00
_cell.angle_beta   90.00
_cell.angle_gamma   90.00
#
_symmetry.space_group_name_H-M   'P 1'
#
loop_
_entity.id
_entity.type
_entity.pdbx_description
1 polymer ?
#
loop_
_entity_poly.entity_id
_entity_poly.type
_entity_poly.pdbx_seq_one_letter_code
_entity_poly.pdbx_strand_id
1 'polypeptide(L)'
;MSLTVYNLQKLIADEEAMETVNHIVDKTATDEEKIGLATKYLNNLGSGKNAIAKIDMGLGLQLGSLGLGTNVQIKIHSLNKGSSLASIYLIPEVNVAQTLGLGLKIIDTNALSLSLGASVHGVYKAYFKGIGGNTAITFVNNSDQIAETLLWDTPVMGGWALPVDAGVTLGLADDTFLICATANNLNGTYHMQSFAGAGYLINSLKEGTIEVPEGREEPGETVRFDVQTPWELNFGFAFAPDWSLLRPTITADLVDMLEMCQNIGKDSFRAEDLLLHLNLGAEVELLKLVTARVGINRGYMSVGAAVNLLLARVDLSYGWQEFGAEIGDKPVDSFTVKVIIGYDK
;
A
#
# COMPACT_ATOMS: atom_id res chain seq x y z
N MET A 1 -1.83 8.55 9.16
CA MET A 1 -1.06 7.31 9.37
C MET A 1 -1.99 6.12 9.22
N SER A 2 -1.55 5.01 8.65
CA SER A 2 -2.24 3.73 8.70
C SER A 2 -1.31 2.58 9.02
N LEU A 3 -1.86 1.59 9.72
CA LEU A 3 -1.25 0.29 9.97
C LEU A 3 -2.16 -0.77 9.32
N THR A 4 -1.58 -1.57 8.43
CA THR A 4 -2.21 -2.75 7.87
C THR A 4 -1.47 -3.99 8.33
N VAL A 5 -2.20 -4.99 8.79
CA VAL A 5 -1.68 -6.33 9.10
C VAL A 5 -2.42 -7.35 8.25
N TYR A 6 -1.69 -8.35 7.76
CA TYR A 6 -2.18 -9.36 6.84
C TYR A 6 -2.28 -10.73 7.49
N ASN A 7 -2.97 -11.69 6.87
CA ASN A 7 -3.06 -13.08 7.34
C ASN A 7 -3.58 -13.22 8.79
N LEU A 8 -4.52 -12.37 9.19
CA LEU A 8 -5.01 -12.32 10.57
C LEU A 8 -6.09 -13.35 10.86
N GLN A 9 -6.88 -13.74 9.86
CA GLN A 9 -8.02 -14.63 10.07
C GLN A 9 -7.64 -15.91 10.82
N LYS A 10 -6.53 -16.55 10.43
CA LYS A 10 -6.03 -17.77 11.09
C LYS A 10 -5.49 -17.51 12.50
N LEU A 11 -4.94 -16.33 12.74
CA LEU A 11 -4.39 -15.96 14.05
C LEU A 11 -5.51 -15.67 15.05
N ILE A 12 -6.55 -14.96 14.61
CA ILE A 12 -7.71 -14.60 15.45
C ILE A 12 -8.53 -15.84 15.82
N ALA A 13 -8.56 -16.84 14.94
CA ALA A 13 -9.24 -18.11 15.20
C ALA A 13 -8.49 -19.04 16.18
N ASP A 14 -7.23 -18.74 16.51
CA ASP A 14 -6.41 -19.51 17.47
C ASP A 14 -6.52 -18.85 18.87
N GLU A 15 -7.22 -19.51 19.79
CA GLU A 15 -7.45 -19.01 21.15
C GLU A 15 -6.14 -18.76 21.92
N GLU A 16 -5.14 -19.62 21.76
CA GLU A 16 -3.83 -19.49 22.42
C GLU A 16 -3.04 -18.30 21.84
N ALA A 17 -3.15 -18.08 20.52
CA ALA A 17 -2.56 -16.90 19.89
C ALA A 17 -3.22 -15.60 20.40
N MET A 18 -4.55 -15.60 20.57
CA MET A 18 -5.27 -14.44 21.09
C MET A 18 -5.01 -14.18 22.58
N GLU A 19 -4.85 -15.23 23.38
CA GLU A 19 -4.40 -15.12 24.77
C GLU A 19 -3.03 -14.44 24.84
N THR A 20 -2.08 -14.90 24.00
CA THR A 20 -0.77 -14.28 23.90
C THR A 20 -0.85 -12.80 23.47
N VAL A 21 -1.71 -12.47 22.51
CA VAL A 21 -1.95 -11.07 22.10
C VAL A 21 -2.46 -10.24 23.26
N ASN A 22 -3.39 -10.76 24.07
CA ASN A 22 -3.87 -10.06 25.26
C ASN A 22 -2.75 -9.83 26.28
N HIS A 23 -1.90 -10.83 26.51
CA HIS A 23 -0.71 -10.67 27.36
C HIS A 23 0.26 -9.60 26.81
N ILE A 24 0.41 -9.49 25.49
CA ILE A 24 1.22 -8.43 24.87
C ILE A 24 0.60 -7.05 25.11
N VAL A 25 -0.72 -6.92 24.91
CA VAL A 25 -1.46 -5.67 25.14
C VAL A 25 -1.37 -5.23 26.61
N ASP A 26 -1.49 -6.19 27.53
CA ASP A 26 -1.39 -5.96 28.97
C ASP A 26 0.06 -5.82 29.47
N LYS A 27 1.04 -5.97 28.57
CA LYS A 27 2.48 -5.91 28.84
C LYS A 27 2.97 -6.99 29.83
N THR A 28 2.29 -8.12 29.87
CA THR A 28 2.61 -9.28 30.72
C THR A 28 3.24 -10.44 29.94
N ALA A 29 3.23 -10.40 28.61
CA ALA A 29 3.78 -11.46 27.78
C ALA A 29 5.30 -11.66 27.96
N THR A 30 5.67 -12.91 28.18
CA THR A 30 7.05 -13.41 28.15
C THR A 30 7.63 -13.40 26.73
N ASP A 31 8.95 -13.49 26.62
CA ASP A 31 9.61 -13.53 25.31
C ASP A 31 9.38 -14.87 24.59
N GLU A 32 9.19 -15.97 25.33
CA GLU A 32 8.80 -17.26 24.76
C GLU A 32 7.41 -17.20 24.11
N GLU A 33 6.44 -16.55 24.76
CA GLU A 33 5.10 -16.32 24.19
C GLU A 33 5.17 -15.46 22.92
N LYS A 34 5.98 -14.39 22.90
CA LYS A 34 6.17 -13.56 21.70
C LYS A 34 6.81 -14.33 20.54
N ILE A 35 7.83 -15.16 20.83
CA ILE A 35 8.44 -16.05 19.83
C ILE A 35 7.41 -17.07 19.34
N GLY A 36 6.64 -17.68 20.23
CA GLY A 36 5.59 -18.63 19.89
C GLY A 36 4.58 -18.02 18.93
N LEU A 37 4.10 -16.82 19.25
CA LEU A 37 3.17 -16.07 18.40
C LEU A 37 3.80 -15.73 17.03
N ALA A 38 5.02 -15.23 17.00
CA ALA A 38 5.72 -14.91 15.75
C ALA A 38 5.95 -16.16 14.89
N THR A 39 6.33 -17.28 15.51
CA THR A 39 6.50 -18.58 14.84
C THR A 39 5.19 -19.06 14.22
N LYS A 40 4.10 -19.03 15.01
CA LYS A 40 2.76 -19.40 14.54
C LYS A 40 2.33 -18.52 13.37
N TYR A 41 2.51 -17.20 13.50
CA TYR A 41 2.16 -16.25 12.45
C TYR A 41 2.93 -16.51 11.15
N LEU A 42 4.25 -16.73 11.23
CA LEU A 42 5.06 -17.05 10.06
C LEU A 42 4.68 -18.39 9.43
N ASN A 43 4.42 -19.44 10.22
CA ASN A 43 3.99 -20.73 9.70
C ASN A 43 2.61 -20.69 9.02
N ASN A 44 1.77 -19.72 9.37
CA ASN A 44 0.47 -19.52 8.73
C ASN A 44 0.57 -18.92 7.32
N LEU A 45 1.74 -18.40 6.93
CA LEU A 45 1.99 -17.85 5.60
C LEU A 45 1.96 -18.97 4.54
N GLY A 46 1.01 -18.90 3.62
CA GLY A 46 0.95 -19.83 2.49
C GLY A 46 2.18 -19.75 1.58
N SER A 47 2.40 -20.78 0.76
CA SER A 47 3.49 -20.86 -0.23
C SER A 47 3.42 -19.71 -1.25
N GLY A 48 4.57 -19.21 -1.70
CA GLY A 48 4.68 -18.07 -2.60
C GLY A 48 4.77 -16.72 -1.88
N LYS A 49 4.46 -15.63 -2.59
CA LYS A 49 4.53 -14.25 -2.08
C LYS A 49 3.38 -13.94 -1.13
N ASN A 50 3.62 -13.29 0.00
CA ASN A 50 2.60 -12.72 0.87
C ASN A 50 2.99 -11.30 1.31
N ALA A 51 2.13 -10.68 2.10
CA ALA A 51 2.44 -9.53 2.94
C ALA A 51 2.27 -9.89 4.42
N ILE A 52 2.98 -9.18 5.29
CA ILE A 52 2.91 -9.33 6.75
C ILE A 52 2.31 -8.09 7.37
N ALA A 53 2.96 -6.95 7.14
CA ALA A 53 2.55 -5.68 7.69
C ALA A 53 2.94 -4.54 6.75
N LYS A 54 2.18 -3.45 6.85
CA LYS A 54 2.43 -2.21 6.13
C LYS A 54 2.10 -1.03 7.05
N ILE A 55 3.00 -0.06 7.10
CA ILE A 55 2.80 1.22 7.76
C ILE A 55 2.87 2.29 6.68
N ASP A 56 1.84 3.13 6.60
CA ASP A 56 1.83 4.30 5.73
C ASP A 56 1.71 5.57 6.57
N MET A 57 2.53 6.56 6.26
CA MET A 57 2.49 7.88 6.87
C MET A 57 2.49 8.90 5.76
N GLY A 58 1.63 9.90 5.86
CA GLY A 58 1.53 10.93 4.84
C GLY A 58 1.15 12.27 5.44
N LEU A 59 1.64 13.32 4.79
CA LEU A 59 1.30 14.71 5.07
C LEU A 59 0.98 15.38 3.73
N GLY A 60 -0.09 16.16 3.71
CA GLY A 60 -0.55 16.87 2.52
C GLY A 60 -0.88 18.32 2.86
N LEU A 61 -0.60 19.20 1.90
CA LEU A 61 -0.99 20.60 1.94
C LEU A 61 -1.62 20.96 0.60
N GLN A 62 -2.82 21.51 0.63
CA GLN A 62 -3.48 22.07 -0.54
C GLN A 62 -3.53 23.59 -0.44
N LEU A 63 -3.13 24.26 -1.52
CA LEU A 63 -3.15 25.72 -1.69
C LEU A 63 -3.88 26.06 -2.98
N GLY A 64 -5.21 26.19 -2.88
CA GLY A 64 -6.07 26.41 -4.04
C GLY A 64 -6.00 25.24 -5.01
N SER A 65 -5.57 25.52 -6.23
CA SER A 65 -5.38 24.53 -7.30
C SER A 65 -4.11 23.70 -7.16
N LEU A 66 -3.18 24.06 -6.27
CA LEU A 66 -1.93 23.34 -6.08
C LEU A 66 -2.03 22.41 -4.87
N GLY A 67 -1.49 21.20 -5.02
CA GLY A 67 -1.37 20.21 -3.95
C GLY A 67 0.08 19.77 -3.78
N LEU A 68 0.53 19.68 -2.54
CA LEU A 68 1.81 19.12 -2.15
C LEU A 68 1.56 17.95 -1.20
N GLY A 69 2.24 16.84 -1.41
CA GLY A 69 2.12 15.66 -0.56
C GLY A 69 3.45 14.97 -0.34
N THR A 70 3.65 14.43 0.84
CA THR A 70 4.72 13.49 1.13
C THR A 70 4.13 12.23 1.73
N ASN A 71 4.61 11.07 1.30
CA ASN A 71 4.21 9.77 1.83
C ASN A 71 5.45 8.91 2.06
N VAL A 72 5.47 8.22 3.19
CA VAL A 72 6.45 7.21 3.55
C VAL A 72 5.67 5.92 3.82
N GLN A 73 6.03 4.86 3.12
CA GLN A 73 5.48 3.53 3.30
C GLN A 73 6.61 2.59 3.71
N ILE A 74 6.39 1.84 4.78
CA ILE A 74 7.23 0.73 5.21
C ILE A 74 6.40 -0.54 5.07
N LYS A 75 6.92 -1.55 4.39
CA LYS A 75 6.21 -2.81 4.16
C LYS A 75 7.12 -3.98 4.42
N ILE A 76 6.55 -5.07 4.93
CA ILE A 76 7.23 -6.35 5.05
C ILE A 76 6.47 -7.35 4.20
N HIS A 77 7.10 -7.77 3.11
CA HIS A 77 6.67 -8.88 2.29
C HIS A 77 7.22 -10.19 2.83
N SER A 78 6.59 -11.30 2.48
CA SER A 78 7.21 -12.61 2.65
C SER A 78 7.23 -13.41 1.36
N LEU A 79 8.22 -14.25 1.21
CA LEU A 79 8.30 -15.25 0.15
C LEU A 79 8.52 -16.61 0.83
N ASN A 80 7.50 -17.47 0.77
CA ASN A 80 7.58 -18.81 1.31
C ASN A 80 7.84 -19.83 0.18
N LYS A 81 9.00 -20.48 0.18
CA LYS A 81 9.38 -21.47 -0.85
C LYS A 81 9.08 -22.91 -0.44
N GLY A 82 8.47 -23.15 0.72
CA GLY A 82 8.24 -24.49 1.23
C GLY A 82 7.26 -24.54 2.40
N SER A 83 7.40 -25.55 3.24
CA SER A 83 6.49 -25.81 4.37
C SER A 83 7.15 -25.59 5.74
N SER A 84 8.39 -25.10 5.77
CA SER A 84 9.13 -24.87 7.00
C SER A 84 9.51 -23.41 7.16
N LEU A 85 9.70 -22.97 8.40
CA LEU A 85 10.15 -21.62 8.74
C LEU A 85 11.47 -21.23 8.02
N ALA A 86 12.36 -22.19 7.79
CA ALA A 86 13.61 -21.99 7.06
C ALA A 86 13.41 -21.63 5.57
N SER A 87 12.24 -21.92 5.01
CA SER A 87 11.88 -21.60 3.62
C SER A 87 11.15 -20.27 3.47
N ILE A 88 10.90 -19.57 4.59
CA ILE A 88 10.26 -18.25 4.63
C ILE A 88 11.34 -17.18 4.60
N TYR A 89 11.20 -16.22 3.69
CA TYR A 89 12.04 -15.03 3.62
C TYR A 89 11.19 -13.79 3.81
N LEU A 90 11.59 -12.90 4.72
CA LEU A 90 10.96 -11.60 4.94
C LEU A 90 11.71 -10.54 4.15
N ILE A 91 10.99 -9.74 3.39
CA ILE A 91 11.55 -8.72 2.50
C ILE A 91 11.02 -7.37 2.99
N PRO A 92 11.82 -6.65 3.80
CA PRO A 92 11.54 -5.26 4.12
C PRO A 92 11.61 -4.38 2.87
N GLU A 93 10.69 -3.43 2.78
CA GLU A 93 10.58 -2.45 1.70
C GLU A 93 10.26 -1.08 2.30
N VAL A 94 10.94 -0.05 1.82
CA VAL A 94 10.70 1.35 2.17
C VAL A 94 10.47 2.13 0.89
N ASN A 95 9.34 2.83 0.82
CA ASN A 95 8.99 3.71 -0.28
C ASN A 95 8.76 5.12 0.24
N VAL A 96 9.33 6.10 -0.44
CA VAL A 96 9.11 7.52 -0.18
C VAL A 96 8.58 8.15 -1.46
N ALA A 97 7.53 8.96 -1.36
CA ALA A 97 6.94 9.67 -2.49
C ALA A 97 6.68 11.12 -2.11
N GLN A 98 7.17 12.04 -2.92
CA GLN A 98 6.81 13.46 -2.88
C GLN A 98 5.99 13.78 -4.12
N THR A 99 4.84 14.40 -3.94
CA THR A 99 3.89 14.70 -4.99
C THR A 99 3.69 16.20 -5.10
N LEU A 100 3.75 16.74 -6.31
CA LEU A 100 3.26 18.06 -6.67
C LEU A 100 2.12 17.88 -7.68
N GLY A 101 0.94 18.39 -7.34
CA GLY A 101 -0.26 18.33 -8.17
C GLY A 101 -0.81 19.71 -8.51
N LEU A 102 -1.41 19.81 -9.69
CA LEU A 102 -2.21 20.95 -10.13
C LEU A 102 -3.58 20.45 -10.59
N GLY A 103 -4.65 21.00 -10.00
CA GLY A 103 -6.03 20.75 -10.36
C GLY A 103 -6.76 22.04 -10.71
N LEU A 104 -7.35 22.10 -11.89
CA LEU A 104 -8.06 23.27 -12.40
C LEU A 104 -9.51 22.91 -12.73
N LYS A 105 -10.46 23.63 -12.14
CA LYS A 105 -11.87 23.57 -12.53
C LYS A 105 -12.09 24.56 -13.68
N ILE A 106 -12.21 24.05 -14.89
CA ILE A 106 -12.32 24.82 -16.14
C ILE A 106 -13.75 25.33 -16.35
N ILE A 107 -14.73 24.49 -16.03
CA ILE A 107 -16.16 24.82 -16.08
C ILE A 107 -16.74 24.51 -14.71
N ASP A 108 -17.50 25.45 -14.15
CA ASP A 108 -18.16 25.32 -12.86
C ASP A 108 -19.57 25.87 -12.94
N THR A 109 -20.51 25.01 -13.28
CA THR A 109 -21.94 25.31 -13.30
C THR A 109 -22.71 24.19 -12.63
N ASN A 110 -23.91 24.48 -12.14
CA ASN A 110 -24.75 23.46 -11.51
C ASN A 110 -25.13 22.30 -12.45
N ALA A 111 -25.23 22.55 -13.75
CA ALA A 111 -25.57 21.49 -14.70
C ALA A 111 -24.33 20.64 -15.07
N LEU A 112 -23.16 21.28 -15.12
CA LEU A 112 -21.96 20.75 -15.72
C LEU A 112 -20.72 21.34 -15.03
N SER A 113 -19.82 20.46 -14.59
CA SER A 113 -18.48 20.81 -14.16
C SER A 113 -17.44 20.07 -15.01
N LEU A 114 -16.31 20.73 -15.28
CA LEU A 114 -15.18 20.13 -15.97
C LEU A 114 -13.91 20.49 -15.23
N SER A 115 -13.16 19.47 -14.82
CA SER A 115 -11.88 19.63 -14.13
C SER A 115 -10.77 18.89 -14.87
N LEU A 116 -9.58 19.49 -14.87
CA LEU A 116 -8.36 18.90 -15.39
C LEU A 116 -7.33 18.84 -14.27
N GLY A 117 -6.56 17.76 -14.22
CA GLY A 117 -5.53 17.55 -13.22
C GLY A 117 -4.25 17.00 -13.82
N ALA A 118 -3.12 17.37 -13.24
CA ALA A 118 -1.84 16.72 -13.49
C ALA A 118 -1.01 16.67 -12.20
N SER A 119 -0.21 15.63 -12.03
CA SER A 119 0.73 15.53 -10.93
C SER A 119 2.05 14.91 -11.36
N VAL A 120 3.12 15.31 -10.68
CA VAL A 120 4.44 14.69 -10.78
C VAL A 120 4.82 14.13 -9.42
N HIS A 121 5.43 12.95 -9.43
CA HIS A 121 5.81 12.23 -8.22
C HIS A 121 7.31 11.97 -8.20
N GLY A 122 8.03 12.56 -7.26
CA GLY A 122 9.39 12.15 -6.89
C GLY A 122 9.32 10.94 -6.00
N VAL A 123 9.58 9.75 -6.54
CA VAL A 123 9.48 8.49 -5.79
C VAL A 123 10.85 7.85 -5.61
N TYR A 124 11.11 7.32 -4.42
CA TYR A 124 12.26 6.50 -4.09
C TYR A 124 11.78 5.19 -3.49
N LYS A 125 12.29 4.06 -3.99
CA LYS A 125 11.97 2.72 -3.47
C LYS A 125 13.27 2.04 -3.04
N ALA A 126 13.23 1.36 -1.90
CA ALA A 126 14.30 0.52 -1.42
C ALA A 126 13.74 -0.82 -0.94
N TYR A 127 14.27 -1.93 -1.45
CA TYR A 127 13.92 -3.28 -1.01
C TYR A 127 15.16 -4.04 -0.57
N PHE A 128 15.04 -4.66 0.59
CA PHE A 128 16.12 -5.44 1.19
C PHE A 128 16.11 -6.86 0.66
N LYS A 129 17.27 -7.50 0.65
CA LYS A 129 17.38 -8.93 0.44
C LYS A 129 16.59 -9.67 1.52
N GLY A 130 15.93 -10.76 1.14
CA GLY A 130 15.10 -11.54 2.05
C GLY A 130 15.87 -12.06 3.26
N ILE A 131 15.37 -11.77 4.45
CA ILE A 131 15.84 -12.26 5.75
C ILE A 131 15.14 -13.59 6.05
N GLY A 132 15.90 -14.64 6.36
CA GLY A 132 15.31 -15.95 6.66
C GLY A 132 14.42 -15.93 7.91
N GLY A 133 13.37 -16.76 7.92
CA GLY A 133 12.39 -16.82 9.00
C GLY A 133 13.02 -17.09 10.37
N ASN A 134 14.02 -17.98 10.45
CA ASN A 134 14.75 -18.23 11.70
C ASN A 134 15.44 -16.96 12.24
N THR A 135 16.10 -16.20 11.36
CA THR A 135 16.74 -14.92 11.72
C THR A 135 15.70 -13.88 12.13
N ALA A 136 14.56 -13.83 11.44
CA ALA A 136 13.46 -12.95 11.80
C ALA A 136 12.87 -13.26 13.19
N ILE A 137 12.84 -14.53 13.61
CA ILE A 137 12.43 -14.88 14.97
C ILE A 137 13.45 -14.43 16.00
N THR A 138 14.75 -14.56 15.72
CA THR A 138 15.79 -14.09 16.66
C THR A 138 15.73 -12.58 16.90
N PHE A 139 15.19 -11.83 15.93
CA PHE A 139 14.97 -10.40 16.02
C PHE A 139 13.83 -10.00 16.96
N VAL A 140 12.85 -10.87 17.20
CA VAL A 140 11.76 -10.60 18.17
C VAL A 140 12.30 -10.35 19.57
N ASN A 141 13.43 -10.97 19.92
CA ASN A 141 14.06 -10.84 21.23
C ASN A 141 15.25 -9.89 21.28
N ASN A 142 15.79 -9.47 20.12
CA ASN A 142 17.02 -8.68 20.03
C ASN A 142 16.84 -7.53 19.03
N SER A 143 15.99 -6.55 19.39
CA SER A 143 15.66 -5.42 18.52
C SER A 143 16.89 -4.62 18.05
N ASP A 144 17.92 -4.53 18.88
CA ASP A 144 19.12 -3.74 18.59
C ASP A 144 19.96 -4.37 17.47
N GLN A 145 19.93 -5.71 17.35
CA GLN A 145 20.63 -6.43 16.28
C GLN A 145 19.95 -6.26 14.92
N ILE A 146 18.66 -5.93 14.89
CA ILE A 146 17.90 -5.70 13.65
C ILE A 146 18.49 -4.50 12.91
N ALA A 147 18.68 -3.39 13.63
CA ALA A 147 19.16 -2.16 13.04
C ALA A 147 20.55 -2.35 12.42
N GLU A 148 21.46 -3.00 13.14
CA GLU A 148 22.80 -3.29 12.63
C GLU A 148 22.76 -4.23 11.41
N THR A 149 22.00 -5.32 11.49
CA THR A 149 21.90 -6.29 10.40
C THR A 149 21.33 -5.66 9.13
N LEU A 150 20.32 -4.78 9.25
CA LEU A 150 19.74 -4.07 8.11
C LEU A 150 20.69 -3.00 7.55
N LEU A 151 21.39 -2.27 8.41
CA LEU A 151 22.29 -1.21 7.99
C LEU A 151 23.49 -1.76 7.21
N TRP A 152 24.06 -2.88 7.64
CA TRP A 152 25.38 -3.26 7.14
C TRP A 152 25.47 -4.65 6.53
N ASP A 153 24.63 -5.58 6.96
CA ASP A 153 24.78 -7.01 6.62
C ASP A 153 23.67 -7.53 5.67
N THR A 154 22.65 -6.70 5.40
CA THR A 154 21.54 -7.05 4.52
C THR A 154 21.58 -6.22 3.24
N PRO A 155 21.95 -6.82 2.08
CA PRO A 155 21.96 -6.11 0.82
C PRO A 155 20.64 -5.42 0.51
N VAL A 156 20.69 -4.23 -0.07
CA VAL A 156 19.52 -3.43 -0.41
C VAL A 156 19.63 -2.94 -1.85
N MET A 157 18.51 -2.89 -2.55
CA MET A 157 18.43 -2.23 -3.86
C MET A 157 17.56 -0.99 -3.70
N GLY A 158 18.11 0.17 -4.06
CA GLY A 158 17.46 1.46 -3.95
C GLY A 158 17.43 2.18 -5.29
N GLY A 159 16.38 2.94 -5.55
CA GLY A 159 16.28 3.69 -6.80
C GLY A 159 15.13 4.67 -6.82
N TRP A 160 15.13 5.54 -7.82
CA TRP A 160 14.18 6.63 -7.95
C TRP A 160 13.48 6.63 -9.30
N ALA A 161 12.30 7.25 -9.36
CA ALA A 161 11.59 7.55 -10.60
C ALA A 161 10.88 8.91 -10.50
N LEU A 162 10.48 9.46 -11.64
CA LEU A 162 9.68 10.68 -11.76
C LEU A 162 8.44 10.46 -12.64
N PRO A 163 7.48 9.61 -12.21
CA PRO A 163 6.24 9.44 -12.95
C PRO A 163 5.37 10.69 -12.93
N VAL A 164 4.58 10.83 -13.99
CA VAL A 164 3.60 11.88 -14.20
C VAL A 164 2.23 11.25 -14.39
N ASP A 165 1.23 11.83 -13.75
CA ASP A 165 -0.17 11.46 -13.89
C ASP A 165 -0.96 12.63 -14.45
N ALA A 166 -1.99 12.35 -15.22
CA ALA A 166 -2.92 13.34 -15.76
C ALA A 166 -4.35 12.82 -15.74
N GLY A 167 -5.32 13.70 -15.59
CA GLY A 167 -6.72 13.29 -15.55
C GLY A 167 -7.71 14.38 -15.91
N VAL A 168 -8.91 13.94 -16.26
CA VAL A 168 -10.08 14.77 -16.51
C VAL A 168 -11.26 14.22 -15.73
N THR A 169 -12.05 15.13 -15.16
CA THR A 169 -13.31 14.79 -14.47
C THR A 169 -14.42 15.66 -15.03
N LEU A 170 -15.50 15.01 -15.47
CA LEU A 170 -16.75 15.61 -15.88
C LEU A 170 -17.79 15.38 -14.77
N GLY A 171 -18.31 16.45 -14.19
CA GLY A 171 -19.41 16.40 -13.25
C GLY A 171 -20.72 16.87 -13.87
N LEU A 172 -21.82 16.23 -13.49
CA LEU A 172 -23.17 16.56 -13.94
C LEU A 172 -24.11 16.66 -12.75
N ALA A 173 -25.07 17.59 -12.85
CA ALA A 173 -26.11 17.82 -11.84
C ALA A 173 -25.52 18.03 -10.43
N ASP A 174 -24.86 19.18 -10.23
CA ASP A 174 -24.19 19.56 -8.98
C ASP A 174 -23.21 18.48 -8.50
N ASP A 175 -22.42 17.93 -9.44
CA ASP A 175 -21.45 16.87 -9.22
C ASP A 175 -22.04 15.55 -8.65
N THR A 176 -23.37 15.37 -8.74
CA THR A 176 -24.06 14.13 -8.35
C THR A 176 -23.59 12.94 -9.18
N PHE A 177 -23.33 13.16 -10.47
CA PHE A 177 -22.72 12.17 -11.35
C PHE A 177 -21.34 12.63 -11.76
N LEU A 178 -20.35 11.76 -11.59
CA LEU A 178 -18.96 12.01 -11.96
C LEU A 178 -18.51 10.96 -12.96
N ILE A 179 -17.85 11.40 -14.02
CA ILE A 179 -17.14 10.55 -14.97
C ILE A 179 -15.71 11.04 -15.01
N CYS A 180 -14.75 10.15 -14.79
CA CYS A 180 -13.34 10.50 -14.82
C CYS A 180 -12.55 9.58 -15.74
N ALA A 181 -11.44 10.11 -16.25
CA ALA A 181 -10.43 9.34 -16.93
C ALA A 181 -9.05 9.81 -16.45
N THR A 182 -8.15 8.87 -16.18
CA THR A 182 -6.79 9.17 -15.73
C THR A 182 -5.76 8.36 -16.48
N ALA A 183 -4.65 9.00 -16.84
CA ALA A 183 -3.43 8.34 -17.30
C ALA A 183 -2.42 8.40 -16.17
N ASN A 184 -1.96 7.24 -15.69
CA ASN A 184 -1.09 7.13 -14.53
C ASN A 184 0.26 6.53 -14.93
N ASN A 185 1.31 6.84 -14.15
CA ASN A 185 2.67 6.31 -14.30
C ASN A 185 3.33 6.62 -15.66
N LEU A 186 3.00 7.75 -16.30
CA LEU A 186 3.74 8.20 -17.48
C LEU A 186 5.21 8.44 -17.07
N ASN A 187 6.16 7.87 -17.80
CA ASN A 187 7.59 7.89 -17.43
C ASN A 187 7.91 7.20 -16.07
N GLY A 188 7.18 6.13 -15.72
CA GLY A 188 7.40 5.32 -14.51
C GLY A 188 8.64 4.42 -14.51
N THR A 189 9.77 4.84 -15.11
CA THR A 189 11.02 4.06 -15.12
C THR A 189 11.81 4.33 -13.85
N TYR A 190 12.08 3.28 -13.08
CA TYR A 190 12.94 3.34 -11.90
C TYR A 190 14.38 3.08 -12.28
N HIS A 191 15.25 4.01 -11.91
CA HIS A 191 16.70 3.85 -12.00
C HIS A 191 17.22 3.28 -10.68
N MET A 192 17.55 1.99 -10.69
CA MET A 192 17.90 1.21 -9.50
C MET A 192 19.40 0.97 -9.38
N GLN A 193 19.88 0.86 -8.15
CA GLN A 193 21.25 0.48 -7.81
C GLN A 193 21.27 -0.46 -6.61
N SER A 194 22.12 -1.49 -6.65
CA SER A 194 22.34 -2.40 -5.53
C SER A 194 23.45 -1.91 -4.59
N PHE A 195 23.28 -2.15 -3.29
CA PHE A 195 24.21 -1.82 -2.23
C PHE A 195 24.34 -3.01 -1.27
N ALA A 196 25.49 -3.13 -0.61
CA ALA A 196 25.76 -4.20 0.36
C ALA A 196 24.90 -4.09 1.65
N GLY A 197 24.36 -2.90 1.94
CA GLY A 197 23.56 -2.60 3.12
C GLY A 197 22.95 -1.20 3.07
N ALA A 198 21.97 -0.92 3.93
CA ALA A 198 21.31 0.40 3.97
C ALA A 198 22.26 1.55 4.37
N GLY A 199 23.26 1.31 5.21
CA GLY A 199 24.29 2.27 5.56
C GLY A 199 25.11 2.71 4.35
N TYR A 200 25.47 1.78 3.46
CA TYR A 200 26.15 2.10 2.19
C TYR A 200 25.25 2.88 1.23
N LEU A 201 23.96 2.54 1.18
CA LEU A 201 22.97 3.30 0.42
C LEU A 201 22.86 4.73 0.95
N ILE A 202 22.76 4.92 2.27
CA ILE A 202 22.69 6.24 2.91
C ILE A 202 23.97 7.03 2.63
N ASN A 203 25.15 6.41 2.74
CA ASN A 203 26.43 7.05 2.45
C ASN A 203 26.60 7.45 0.97
N SER A 204 25.89 6.78 0.06
CA SER A 204 25.89 7.16 -1.36
C SER A 204 25.05 8.41 -1.66
N LEU A 205 24.06 8.69 -0.80
CA LEU A 205 23.30 9.93 -0.83
C LEU A 205 24.18 10.98 -0.13
N LYS A 206 24.76 11.91 -0.89
CA LYS A 206 25.84 12.86 -0.49
C LYS A 206 25.69 13.62 0.85
N GLU A 207 24.58 13.50 1.55
CA GLU A 207 24.25 14.18 2.82
C GLU A 207 24.17 13.23 4.03
N GLY A 208 24.17 11.90 3.83
CA GLY A 208 24.24 10.93 4.91
C GLY A 208 25.68 10.49 5.12
N THR A 209 26.29 10.78 6.27
CA THR A 209 27.53 10.10 6.65
C THR A 209 27.25 9.32 7.92
N ILE A 210 27.00 8.04 7.74
CA ILE A 210 27.00 7.06 8.83
C ILE A 210 28.39 6.44 8.86
N GLU A 211 29.04 6.53 10.02
CA GLU A 211 30.34 5.90 10.25
C GLU A 211 30.24 4.40 9.98
N VAL A 212 31.12 3.90 9.12
CA VAL A 212 31.22 2.47 8.81
C VAL A 212 31.96 1.81 9.98
N PRO A 213 31.37 0.81 10.66
CA PRO A 213 32.04 0.17 11.79
C PRO A 213 33.38 -0.47 11.40
N GLU A 214 34.35 -0.38 12.31
CA GLU A 214 35.69 -0.95 12.11
C GLU A 214 35.63 -2.45 11.80
N GLY A 215 36.42 -2.91 10.83
CA GLY A 215 36.51 -4.32 10.44
C GLY A 215 35.52 -4.79 9.37
N ARG A 216 34.67 -3.91 8.83
CA ARG A 216 33.83 -4.22 7.66
C ARG A 216 34.60 -3.98 6.35
N GLU A 217 34.47 -4.91 5.40
CA GLU A 217 35.09 -4.82 4.07
C GLU A 217 34.50 -3.65 3.25
N GLU A 218 35.27 -3.15 2.29
CA GLU A 218 34.78 -2.17 1.32
C GLU A 218 33.54 -2.75 0.59
N PRO A 219 32.51 -1.91 0.34
CA PRO A 219 31.32 -2.39 -0.35
C PRO A 219 31.71 -2.92 -1.73
N GLY A 220 31.29 -4.15 -2.03
CA GLY A 220 31.46 -4.77 -3.35
C GLY A 220 30.80 -3.96 -4.47
N GLU A 221 31.02 -4.37 -5.72
CA GLU A 221 30.51 -3.66 -6.89
C GLU A 221 28.98 -3.43 -6.83
N THR A 222 28.58 -2.18 -7.08
CA THR A 222 27.16 -1.82 -7.21
C THR A 222 26.69 -2.07 -8.63
N VAL A 223 25.58 -2.78 -8.79
CA VAL A 223 24.94 -3.03 -10.08
C VAL A 223 23.84 -2.00 -10.30
N ARG A 224 23.82 -1.37 -11.49
CA ARG A 224 22.76 -0.46 -11.92
C ARG A 224 21.86 -1.14 -12.95
N PHE A 225 20.56 -0.90 -12.85
CA PHE A 225 19.57 -1.45 -13.76
C PHE A 225 18.30 -0.62 -13.73
N ASP A 226 17.48 -0.73 -14.78
CA ASP A 226 16.20 -0.04 -14.87
C ASP A 226 15.05 -1.01 -14.66
N VAL A 227 14.01 -0.55 -13.96
CA VAL A 227 12.75 -1.27 -13.78
C VAL A 227 11.62 -0.40 -14.32
N GLN A 228 11.02 -0.81 -15.43
CA GLN A 228 9.94 -0.07 -16.07
C GLN A 228 8.59 -0.42 -15.41
N THR A 229 7.90 0.59 -14.91
CA THR A 229 6.49 0.48 -14.53
C THR A 229 5.65 0.87 -15.74
N PRO A 230 4.72 0.02 -16.21
CA PRO A 230 3.83 0.39 -17.31
C PRO A 230 2.94 1.57 -16.91
N TRP A 231 2.59 2.38 -17.90
CA TRP A 231 1.58 3.41 -17.71
C TRP A 231 0.19 2.78 -17.82
N GLU A 232 -0.78 3.32 -17.09
CA GLU A 232 -2.14 2.78 -17.02
C GLU A 232 -3.14 3.85 -17.48
N LEU A 233 -4.23 3.41 -18.14
CA LEU A 233 -5.38 4.25 -18.46
C LEU A 233 -6.61 3.75 -17.70
N ASN A 234 -7.15 4.59 -16.83
CA ASN A 234 -8.26 4.25 -15.96
C ASN A 234 -9.49 5.11 -16.28
N PHE A 235 -10.68 4.54 -16.08
CA PHE A 235 -11.96 5.24 -16.21
C PHE A 235 -12.79 4.98 -14.99
N GLY A 236 -13.40 6.03 -14.44
CA GLY A 236 -14.23 5.93 -13.26
C GLY A 236 -15.60 6.57 -13.47
N PHE A 237 -16.57 6.03 -12.75
CA PHE A 237 -17.90 6.57 -12.62
C PHE A 237 -18.25 6.66 -11.14
N ALA A 238 -18.87 7.75 -10.72
CA ALA A 238 -19.46 7.85 -9.40
C ALA A 238 -20.86 8.47 -9.43
N PHE A 239 -21.70 7.99 -8.52
CA PHE A 239 -22.99 8.58 -8.18
C PHE A 239 -22.98 8.93 -6.69
N ALA A 240 -22.99 10.22 -6.37
CA ALA A 240 -22.79 10.74 -5.02
C ALA A 240 -23.78 11.88 -4.69
N PRO A 241 -25.07 11.60 -4.52
CA PRO A 241 -26.04 12.63 -4.17
C PRO A 241 -25.77 13.16 -2.74
N ASP A 242 -25.80 14.48 -2.56
CA ASP A 242 -25.65 15.11 -1.24
C ASP A 242 -27.03 15.33 -0.58
N TRP A 243 -27.45 14.39 0.29
CA TRP A 243 -28.59 14.62 1.18
C TRP A 243 -28.12 14.99 2.60
N SER A 244 -28.92 15.80 3.29
CA SER A 244 -28.51 16.46 4.55
C SER A 244 -28.16 15.50 5.69
N LEU A 245 -28.78 14.33 5.75
CA LEU A 245 -28.61 13.34 6.82
C LEU A 245 -27.89 12.07 6.38
N LEU A 246 -27.94 11.78 5.07
CA LEU A 246 -27.52 10.53 4.46
C LEU A 246 -26.83 10.84 3.13
N ARG A 247 -25.55 10.51 3.00
CA ARG A 247 -24.80 10.73 1.76
C ARG A 247 -24.36 9.38 1.22
N PRO A 248 -25.17 8.74 0.36
CA PRO A 248 -24.74 7.54 -0.30
C PRO A 248 -23.76 7.91 -1.42
N THR A 249 -22.83 7.01 -1.71
CA THR A 249 -21.92 7.12 -2.84
C THR A 249 -21.74 5.74 -3.43
N ILE A 250 -21.84 5.63 -4.75
CA ILE A 250 -21.59 4.40 -5.50
C ILE A 250 -20.50 4.72 -6.51
N THR A 251 -19.48 3.88 -6.61
CA THR A 251 -18.38 4.04 -7.56
C THR A 251 -18.18 2.78 -8.38
N ALA A 252 -17.73 2.97 -9.61
CA ALA A 252 -17.32 1.89 -10.51
C ALA A 252 -16.12 2.37 -11.33
N ASP A 253 -15.00 1.68 -11.21
CA ASP A 253 -13.76 2.01 -11.90
C ASP A 253 -13.28 0.83 -12.74
N LEU A 254 -12.91 1.12 -13.99
CA LEU A 254 -12.18 0.22 -14.87
C LEU A 254 -10.71 0.63 -14.87
N VAL A 255 -9.85 -0.26 -14.40
CA VAL A 255 -8.42 -0.04 -14.24
C VAL A 255 -7.66 -0.76 -15.35
N ASP A 256 -6.58 -0.15 -15.83
CA ASP A 256 -5.74 -0.64 -16.93
C ASP A 256 -6.55 -1.06 -18.17
N MET A 257 -7.32 -0.11 -18.69
CA MET A 257 -8.11 -0.29 -19.91
C MET A 257 -7.24 -0.62 -21.12
N LEU A 258 -5.96 -0.24 -21.11
CA LEU A 258 -5.06 -0.53 -22.22
C LEU A 258 -4.77 -2.02 -22.30
N GLU A 259 -4.38 -2.65 -21.18
CA GLU A 259 -4.20 -4.10 -21.09
C GLU A 259 -5.52 -4.83 -21.38
N MET A 260 -6.62 -4.38 -20.78
CA MET A 260 -7.94 -4.98 -21.00
C MET A 260 -8.33 -4.96 -22.49
N CYS A 261 -8.21 -3.82 -23.18
CA CYS A 261 -8.55 -3.71 -24.60
C CYS A 261 -7.64 -4.56 -25.50
N GLN A 262 -6.37 -4.75 -25.14
CA GLN A 262 -5.47 -5.64 -25.89
C GLN A 262 -5.82 -7.11 -25.74
N ASN A 263 -6.51 -7.47 -24.64
CA ASN A 263 -6.95 -8.82 -24.37
C ASN A 263 -8.36 -9.09 -24.93
N ILE A 264 -9.22 -8.06 -25.01
CA ILE A 264 -10.52 -8.14 -25.68
C ILE A 264 -10.32 -8.48 -27.17
N GLY A 265 -10.80 -9.66 -27.58
CA GLY A 265 -10.68 -10.17 -28.94
C GLY A 265 -9.70 -11.33 -29.10
N LYS A 266 -8.97 -11.72 -28.05
CA LYS A 266 -8.28 -13.01 -27.99
C LYS A 266 -9.27 -14.10 -27.57
N ASP A 267 -9.13 -15.30 -28.12
CA ASP A 267 -9.98 -16.47 -27.79
C ASP A 267 -9.95 -16.83 -26.29
N SER A 268 -8.97 -16.32 -25.54
CA SER A 268 -8.79 -16.53 -24.11
C SER A 268 -9.54 -15.53 -23.22
N PHE A 269 -10.15 -14.47 -23.76
CA PHE A 269 -10.81 -13.45 -22.93
C PHE A 269 -12.14 -13.96 -22.39
N ARG A 270 -12.28 -13.95 -21.07
CA ARG A 270 -13.50 -14.39 -20.37
C ARG A 270 -14.10 -13.26 -19.54
N ALA A 271 -15.33 -13.43 -19.08
CA ALA A 271 -16.01 -12.45 -18.23
C ALA A 271 -15.29 -12.27 -16.88
N GLU A 272 -14.56 -13.28 -16.42
CA GLU A 272 -13.72 -13.22 -15.22
C GLU A 272 -12.54 -12.26 -15.39
N ASP A 273 -12.03 -12.08 -16.61
CA ASP A 273 -10.96 -11.12 -16.91
C ASP A 273 -11.43 -9.67 -16.77
N LEU A 274 -12.74 -9.41 -16.97
CA LEU A 274 -13.32 -8.09 -16.67
C LEU A 274 -13.31 -7.81 -15.16
N LEU A 275 -13.56 -8.83 -14.34
CA LEU A 275 -13.56 -8.68 -12.89
C LEU A 275 -12.16 -8.32 -12.36
N LEU A 276 -11.09 -8.75 -13.03
CA LEU A 276 -9.71 -8.38 -12.71
C LEU A 276 -9.38 -6.90 -12.96
N HIS A 277 -10.18 -6.22 -13.77
CA HIS A 277 -10.00 -4.81 -14.13
C HIS A 277 -11.08 -3.92 -13.50
N LEU A 278 -12.04 -4.49 -12.78
CA LEU A 278 -13.18 -3.78 -12.21
C LEU A 278 -13.04 -3.57 -10.70
N ASN A 279 -13.21 -2.32 -10.28
CA ASN A 279 -13.43 -1.96 -8.89
C ASN A 279 -14.85 -1.40 -8.73
N LEU A 280 -15.58 -1.86 -7.73
CA LEU A 280 -16.90 -1.36 -7.36
C LEU A 280 -16.90 -0.95 -5.90
N GLY A 281 -17.53 0.16 -5.57
CA GLY A 281 -17.62 0.67 -4.21
C GLY A 281 -19.02 1.17 -3.89
N ALA A 282 -19.44 0.99 -2.65
CA ALA A 282 -20.58 1.67 -2.09
C ALA A 282 -20.24 2.20 -0.69
N GLU A 283 -20.54 3.46 -0.44
CA GLU A 283 -20.34 4.15 0.81
C GLU A 283 -21.66 4.79 1.25
N VAL A 284 -21.88 4.83 2.56
CA VAL A 284 -22.96 5.60 3.16
C VAL A 284 -22.43 6.36 4.37
N GLU A 285 -22.53 7.68 4.32
CA GLU A 285 -22.22 8.55 5.44
C GLU A 285 -23.51 9.01 6.14
N LEU A 286 -23.54 8.83 7.45
CA LEU A 286 -24.64 9.16 8.35
C LEU A 286 -24.24 10.33 9.26
N LEU A 287 -25.02 11.41 9.22
CA LEU A 287 -24.86 12.59 10.08
C LEU A 287 -23.47 13.24 10.03
N LYS A 288 -22.68 12.97 8.99
CA LYS A 288 -21.25 13.35 8.89
C LYS A 288 -20.36 12.79 10.01
N LEU A 289 -20.85 11.82 10.78
CA LEU A 289 -20.16 11.25 11.93
C LEU A 289 -19.67 9.84 11.65
N VAL A 290 -20.52 9.03 11.02
CA VAL A 290 -20.25 7.61 10.81
C VAL A 290 -20.36 7.28 9.34
N THR A 291 -19.37 6.56 8.82
CA THR A 291 -19.35 6.08 7.44
C THR A 291 -19.29 4.56 7.45
N ALA A 292 -20.10 3.91 6.62
CA ALA A 292 -19.97 2.50 6.32
C ALA A 292 -19.64 2.30 4.83
N ARG A 293 -18.78 1.33 4.52
CA ARG A 293 -18.26 1.06 3.18
C ARG A 293 -18.28 -0.42 2.87
N VAL A 294 -18.60 -0.74 1.63
CA VAL A 294 -18.40 -2.06 1.04
C VAL A 294 -17.80 -1.87 -0.34
N GLY A 295 -16.96 -2.80 -0.78
CA GLY A 295 -16.39 -2.72 -2.12
C GLY A 295 -15.87 -4.05 -2.61
N ILE A 296 -15.68 -4.11 -3.92
CA ILE A 296 -15.04 -5.20 -4.64
C ILE A 296 -13.86 -4.59 -5.38
N ASN A 297 -12.66 -5.08 -5.16
CA ASN A 297 -11.44 -4.65 -5.82
C ASN A 297 -10.85 -5.84 -6.56
N ARG A 298 -10.90 -5.82 -7.90
CA ARG A 298 -10.38 -6.88 -8.77
C ARG A 298 -10.85 -8.29 -8.38
N GLY A 299 -12.14 -8.41 -8.05
CA GLY A 299 -12.76 -9.67 -7.60
C GLY A 299 -12.75 -9.90 -6.08
N TYR A 300 -12.07 -9.08 -5.28
CA TYR A 300 -11.98 -9.27 -3.82
C TYR A 300 -12.85 -8.31 -3.04
N MET A 301 -13.59 -8.85 -2.08
CA MET A 301 -14.44 -8.04 -1.23
C MET A 301 -13.65 -7.28 -0.16
N SER A 302 -14.17 -6.12 0.22
CA SER A 302 -13.72 -5.36 1.37
C SER A 302 -14.91 -4.69 2.05
N VAL A 303 -14.78 -4.50 3.35
CA VAL A 303 -15.73 -3.77 4.19
C VAL A 303 -14.97 -2.79 5.04
N GLY A 304 -15.60 -1.66 5.37
CA GLY A 304 -14.97 -0.68 6.23
C GLY A 304 -15.98 0.18 6.96
N ALA A 305 -15.51 0.79 8.04
CA ALA A 305 -16.26 1.77 8.80
C ALA A 305 -15.33 2.92 9.18
N ALA A 306 -15.89 4.12 9.29
CA ALA A 306 -15.16 5.28 9.76
C ALA A 306 -15.96 6.04 10.80
N VAL A 307 -15.25 6.65 11.73
CA VAL A 307 -15.81 7.61 12.69
C VAL A 307 -15.06 8.93 12.58
N ASN A 308 -15.81 9.99 12.34
CA ASN A 308 -15.32 11.35 12.33
C ASN A 308 -15.40 11.92 13.76
N LEU A 309 -14.25 12.25 14.32
CA LEU A 309 -14.08 13.01 15.55
C LEU A 309 -13.79 14.47 15.17
N LEU A 310 -13.83 15.39 16.15
CA LEU A 310 -13.70 16.83 15.90
C LEU A 310 -12.42 17.24 15.13
N LEU A 311 -11.30 16.57 15.37
CA LEU A 311 -9.98 16.89 14.79
C LEU A 311 -9.30 15.67 14.14
N ALA A 312 -9.98 14.54 14.10
CA ALA A 312 -9.42 13.29 13.62
C ALA A 312 -10.49 12.40 13.03
N ARG A 313 -10.12 11.58 12.06
CA ARG A 313 -10.95 10.50 11.53
C ARG A 313 -10.23 9.18 11.77
N VAL A 314 -10.97 8.20 12.26
CA VAL A 314 -10.50 6.84 12.40
C VAL A 314 -11.24 5.97 11.40
N ASP A 315 -10.52 5.38 10.46
CA ASP A 315 -11.06 4.41 9.51
C ASP A 315 -10.55 3.01 9.88
N LEU A 316 -11.47 2.04 9.83
CA LEU A 316 -11.21 0.62 9.96
C LEU A 316 -11.63 -0.05 8.66
N SER A 317 -10.78 -0.91 8.09
CA SER A 317 -11.17 -1.73 6.94
C SER A 317 -10.65 -3.15 7.06
N TYR A 318 -11.42 -4.09 6.53
CA TYR A 318 -11.08 -5.49 6.42
C TYR A 318 -11.41 -5.98 5.01
N GLY A 319 -10.52 -6.72 4.38
CA GLY A 319 -10.74 -7.24 3.04
C GLY A 319 -9.66 -8.19 2.59
N TRP A 320 -9.84 -8.75 1.41
CA TRP A 320 -8.93 -9.74 0.82
C TRP A 320 -8.16 -9.15 -0.36
N GLN A 321 -6.98 -9.71 -0.61
CA GLN A 321 -6.13 -9.37 -1.75
C GLN A 321 -5.57 -10.64 -2.38
N GLU A 322 -5.40 -10.64 -3.71
CA GLU A 322 -4.74 -11.74 -4.43
C GLU A 322 -3.23 -11.53 -4.50
N PHE A 323 -2.47 -12.58 -4.24
CA PHE A 323 -1.02 -12.59 -4.38
C PHE A 323 -0.50 -13.67 -5.35
N GLY A 324 -1.39 -14.51 -5.88
CA GLY A 324 -1.16 -15.49 -6.93
C GLY A 324 -1.32 -14.91 -8.33
N ALA A 325 -1.26 -15.78 -9.34
CA ALA A 325 -1.31 -15.36 -10.73
C ALA A 325 -2.76 -15.21 -11.23
N GLU A 326 -3.67 -16.02 -10.68
CA GLU A 326 -5.11 -16.03 -10.99
C GLU A 326 -5.95 -15.71 -9.75
N ILE A 327 -7.22 -15.32 -9.96
CA ILE A 327 -8.17 -15.08 -8.87
C ILE A 327 -8.39 -16.38 -8.09
N GLY A 328 -8.15 -16.33 -6.79
CA GLY A 328 -8.41 -17.42 -5.85
C GLY A 328 -7.19 -18.32 -5.60
N ASP A 329 -6.08 -18.09 -6.31
CA ASP A 329 -4.83 -18.82 -6.07
C ASP A 329 -4.33 -18.61 -4.64
N LYS A 330 -4.33 -17.36 -4.18
CA LYS A 330 -3.75 -16.97 -2.91
C LYS A 330 -4.42 -15.72 -2.32
N PRO A 331 -5.68 -15.85 -1.86
CA PRO A 331 -6.34 -14.82 -1.09
C PRO A 331 -5.63 -14.62 0.25
N VAL A 332 -5.22 -13.38 0.52
CA VAL A 332 -4.66 -12.95 1.81
C VAL A 332 -5.58 -11.89 2.39
N ASP A 333 -6.08 -12.14 3.60
CA ASP A 333 -6.86 -11.16 4.34
C ASP A 333 -5.96 -10.03 4.87
N SER A 334 -6.55 -8.85 5.01
CA SER A 334 -5.89 -7.65 5.50
C SER A 334 -6.84 -6.87 6.39
N PHE A 335 -6.32 -6.38 7.51
CA PHE A 335 -7.00 -5.46 8.40
C PHE A 335 -6.20 -4.17 8.47
N THR A 336 -6.86 -3.04 8.25
CA THR A 336 -6.23 -1.72 8.29
C THR A 336 -6.91 -0.84 9.30
N VAL A 337 -6.09 -0.18 10.12
CA VAL A 337 -6.49 0.95 10.95
C VAL A 337 -5.81 2.19 10.38
N LYS A 338 -6.58 3.21 10.06
CA LYS A 338 -6.08 4.50 9.57
C LYS A 338 -6.56 5.61 10.49
N VAL A 339 -5.63 6.46 10.90
CA VAL A 339 -5.91 7.70 11.63
C VAL A 339 -5.49 8.86 10.77
N ILE A 340 -6.45 9.73 10.47
CA ILE A 340 -6.25 10.97 9.73
C ILE A 340 -6.41 12.10 10.75
N ILE A 341 -5.39 12.93 10.89
CA ILE A 341 -5.43 14.12 11.73
C ILE A 341 -5.33 15.31 10.78
N GLY A 342 -6.29 16.21 10.86
CA GLY A 342 -6.34 17.35 9.96
C GLY A 342 -7.67 18.04 10.02
N TYR A 343 -7.64 19.31 9.65
CA TYR A 343 -8.84 20.11 9.47
C TYR A 343 -9.23 20.03 8.00
N ASP A 344 -9.91 18.95 7.63
CA ASP A 344 -10.52 18.85 6.31
C ASP A 344 -11.92 19.46 6.43
N LYS A 345 -12.08 20.67 5.89
CA LYS A 345 -13.37 21.38 5.80
C LYS A 345 -13.63 21.73 4.36
#